data_AF-A0A0E3Q928-F1
#
_entry.id   AF-A0A0E3Q928-F1
#
_cell.length_a   1.000
_cell.length_b   1.000
_cell.length_c   1.000
_cell.angle_alpha   90.00
_cell.angle_beta   90.00
_cell.angle_gamma   90.00
#
_symmetry.space_group_name_H-M   'P 1'
#
loop_
_entity.id
_entity.type
_entity.pdbx_description
1 polymer ?
#
loop_
_entity_poly.entity_id
_entity_poly.type
_entity_poly.pdbx_seq_one_letter_code
_entity_poly.pdbx_strand_id
1 'polypeptide(L)'
;MHGIKNHEYRKYAGYSKSQKKLRGYLFGTVCADALGRPVEHLALEQIKEKYGENGILELPPNSPWTDDTQLMLVLARALLRGA
;
A
#
# COMPACT_ATOMS: atom_id res chain seq x y z
N MET A 1 -6.41 44.46 -16.96
CA MET A 1 -6.16 43.66 -15.73
C MET A 1 -6.79 42.28 -15.85
N HIS A 2 -6.16 41.31 -16.52
CA HIS A 2 -6.64 39.90 -16.53
C HIS A 2 -5.45 38.98 -16.85
N GLY A 3 -4.59 38.72 -15.85
CA GLY A 3 -3.35 37.96 -16.07
C GLY A 3 -2.85 37.11 -14.91
N ILE A 4 -3.65 36.86 -13.86
CA ILE A 4 -3.16 36.16 -12.65
C ILE A 4 -4.12 35.05 -12.17
N LYS A 5 -4.68 34.23 -13.08
CA LYS A 5 -5.56 33.12 -12.68
C LYS A 5 -5.26 31.75 -13.29
N ASN A 6 -4.13 31.55 -13.99
CA ASN A 6 -3.84 30.24 -14.61
C ASN A 6 -2.90 29.33 -13.81
N HIS A 7 -2.18 29.85 -12.81
CA HIS A 7 -1.17 29.05 -12.09
C HIS A 7 -1.74 28.28 -10.88
N GLU A 8 -2.86 28.73 -10.29
CA GLU A 8 -3.50 28.05 -9.15
C GLU A 8 -4.39 26.86 -9.57
N TYR A 9 -4.98 26.87 -10.78
CA TYR A 9 -5.89 25.79 -11.21
C TYR A 9 -5.20 24.47 -11.57
N ARG A 10 -3.90 24.48 -11.88
CA ARG A 10 -3.13 23.22 -12.11
C ARG A 10 -2.87 22.44 -10.82
N LYS A 11 -3.13 23.03 -9.65
CA LYS A 11 -2.91 22.40 -8.33
C LYS A 11 -3.96 21.32 -8.00
N TYR A 12 -5.04 21.22 -8.78
CA TYR A 12 -6.15 20.26 -8.56
C TYR A 12 -6.36 19.26 -9.71
N ALA A 13 -5.36 19.06 -10.59
CA ALA A 13 -5.43 18.01 -11.60
C ALA A 13 -5.41 16.63 -10.89
N GLY A 14 -6.59 16.04 -10.69
CA GLY A 14 -6.75 14.76 -10.02
C GLY A 14 -6.03 13.62 -10.75
N TYR A 15 -5.67 12.57 -10.01
CA TYR A 15 -5.03 11.37 -10.58
C TYR A 15 -5.85 10.78 -11.73
N SER A 16 -5.17 10.38 -12.81
CA SER A 16 -5.75 9.57 -13.88
C SER A 16 -6.28 8.24 -13.33
N LYS A 17 -7.15 7.56 -14.09
CA LYS A 17 -7.67 6.24 -13.69
C LYS A 17 -6.54 5.25 -13.38
N SER A 18 -5.49 5.24 -14.19
CA SER A 18 -4.32 4.37 -14.01
C SER A 18 -3.52 4.76 -12.76
N GLN A 19 -3.33 6.07 -12.52
CA GLN A 19 -2.66 6.54 -11.30
C GLN A 19 -3.45 6.18 -10.04
N LYS A 20 -4.79 6.28 -10.05
CA LYS A 20 -5.63 5.84 -8.93
C LYS A 20 -5.48 4.33 -8.67
N LYS A 21 -5.53 3.51 -9.72
CA LYS A 21 -5.33 2.06 -9.61
C LYS A 21 -3.94 1.72 -9.07
N LEU A 22 -2.88 2.36 -9.59
CA LEU A 22 -1.52 2.13 -9.13
C LEU A 22 -1.33 2.52 -7.66
N ARG A 23 -1.90 3.65 -7.23
CA ARG A 23 -1.85 4.05 -5.81
C ARG A 23 -2.61 3.07 -4.91
N GLY A 24 -3.79 2.61 -5.35
CA GLY A 24 -4.56 1.59 -4.64
C GLY A 24 -3.78 0.27 -4.52
N TYR A 25 -3.12 -0.16 -5.61
CA TYR A 25 -2.25 -1.33 -5.60
C TYR A 25 -1.10 -1.16 -4.60
N LEU A 26 -0.31 -0.08 -4.72
CA LEU A 26 0.85 0.15 -3.85
C LEU A 26 0.45 0.21 -2.37
N PHE A 27 -0.61 0.95 -2.04
CA PHE A 27 -1.06 1.07 -0.65
C PHE A 27 -1.67 -0.25 -0.14
N GLY A 28 -2.50 -0.90 -0.97
CA GLY A 28 -3.11 -2.18 -0.64
C GLY A 28 -2.08 -3.28 -0.38
N THR A 29 -1.01 -3.34 -1.18
CA THR A 29 0.09 -4.30 -0.98
C THR A 29 0.79 -4.07 0.36
N VAL A 30 1.14 -2.82 0.69
CA VAL A 30 1.80 -2.50 1.98
C VAL A 30 0.89 -2.87 3.15
N CYS A 31 -0.41 -2.59 3.06
CA CYS A 31 -1.38 -2.98 4.09
C CYS A 31 -1.53 -4.50 4.20
N ALA A 32 -1.59 -5.22 3.08
CA ALA A 32 -1.73 -6.67 3.07
C ALA A 32 -0.51 -7.37 3.68
N ASP A 33 0.69 -6.95 3.30
CA ASP A 33 1.95 -7.42 3.86
C ASP A 33 1.99 -7.18 5.38
N ALA A 34 1.74 -5.95 5.82
CA ALA A 34 1.75 -5.59 7.22
C ALA A 34 0.67 -6.30 8.06
N LEU A 35 -0.50 -6.60 7.47
CA LEU A 35 -1.59 -7.35 8.11
C LEU A 35 -1.31 -8.86 8.18
N GLY A 36 -0.66 -9.42 7.16
CA GLY A 36 -0.32 -10.84 7.11
C GLY A 36 0.88 -11.21 8.00
N ARG A 37 1.83 -10.29 8.18
CA ARG A 37 3.06 -10.54 8.93
C ARG A 37 2.86 -11.11 10.35
N PRO A 38 1.92 -10.64 11.20
CA PRO A 38 1.72 -11.20 12.54
C PRO A 38 1.28 -12.68 12.54
N VAL A 39 0.86 -13.21 11.40
CA VAL A 39 0.32 -14.56 11.22
C VAL A 39 1.10 -15.42 10.21
N GLU A 40 2.24 -14.93 9.69
CA GLU A 40 3.03 -15.52 8.60
C GLU A 40 3.44 -16.99 8.81
N HIS A 41 3.47 -17.46 10.05
CA HIS A 41 3.85 -18.83 10.41
C HIS A 41 2.85 -19.53 11.33
N LEU A 42 1.61 -19.02 11.38
CA LEU A 42 0.54 -19.62 12.17
C LEU A 42 -0.34 -20.51 11.28
N ALA A 43 -0.73 -21.67 11.80
CA ALA A 43 -1.81 -22.46 11.23
C ALA A 43 -3.15 -21.72 11.40
N LEU A 44 -4.14 -22.04 10.56
CA LEU A 44 -5.45 -21.39 10.58
C LEU A 44 -6.12 -21.47 11.95
N GLU A 45 -6.00 -22.61 12.62
CA GLU A 45 -6.54 -22.87 13.95
C GLU A 45 -5.93 -21.92 14.98
N GLN A 46 -4.62 -21.69 14.91
CA GLN A 46 -3.90 -20.78 15.81
C GLN A 46 -4.28 -19.31 15.54
N ILE A 47 -4.53 -18.95 14.28
CA ILE A 47 -5.03 -17.62 13.91
C ILE A 47 -6.42 -17.41 14.50
N LYS A 48 -7.31 -18.40 14.36
CA LYS A 48 -8.68 -18.33 14.88
C LYS A 48 -8.74 -18.31 16.41
N GLU A 49 -7.89 -19.08 17.08
CA GLU A 49 -7.78 -19.05 18.54
C GLU A 49 -7.35 -17.66 19.03
N LYS A 50 -6.41 -17.02 18.33
CA LYS A 50 -5.85 -15.72 18.73
C LYS A 50 -6.73 -14.52 18.37
N TYR A 51 -7.38 -14.54 17.20
CA TYR A 51 -8.08 -13.38 16.64
C TYR A 51 -9.59 -13.61 16.42
N GLY A 52 -10.10 -14.82 16.70
CA GLY A 52 -11.49 -15.23 16.45
C GLY A 52 -11.70 -15.84 15.07
N GLU A 53 -12.91 -16.37 14.81
CA GLU A 53 -13.22 -17.12 13.57
C GLU A 53 -12.94 -16.37 12.27
N ASN A 54 -13.00 -15.04 12.29
CA ASN A 54 -12.73 -14.18 11.14
C ASN A 54 -11.25 -13.84 10.96
N GLY A 55 -10.37 -14.28 11.87
CA GLY A 55 -8.95 -13.98 11.85
C GLY A 55 -8.62 -12.52 12.14
N ILE A 56 -7.44 -12.09 11.70
CA ILE A 56 -6.97 -10.71 11.86
C ILE A 56 -7.69 -9.78 10.87
N LEU A 57 -8.40 -8.78 11.38
CA LEU A 57 -9.18 -7.84 10.57
C LEU A 57 -8.62 -6.42 10.58
N GLU A 58 -7.81 -6.09 11.57
CA GLU A 58 -7.26 -4.76 11.77
C GLU A 58 -5.73 -4.80 11.82
N LEU A 59 -5.11 -3.74 11.30
CA LEU A 59 -3.68 -3.55 11.39
C LEU A 59 -3.27 -3.28 12.85
N PRO A 60 -2.37 -4.08 13.44
CA PRO A 60 -1.86 -3.81 14.78
C PRO A 60 -1.20 -2.42 14.91
N PRO A 61 -1.14 -1.84 16.11
CA PRO A 61 -0.30 -0.67 16.37
C PRO A 61 1.15 -0.98 16.00
N ASN A 62 1.81 -0.07 15.27
CA ASN A 62 3.13 -0.28 14.67
C ASN A 62 3.15 -1.56 13.82
N SER A 63 2.61 -1.48 12.61
CA SER A 63 2.62 -2.58 11.63
C SER A 63 3.69 -2.35 10.55
N PRO A 64 4.96 -2.77 10.74
CA PRO A 64 5.95 -2.69 9.69
C PRO A 64 5.67 -3.78 8.65
N TRP A 65 5.75 -3.39 7.40
CA TRP A 65 5.83 -4.26 6.23
C TRP A 65 7.17 -5.02 6.20
N THR A 66 7.22 -6.10 5.42
CA THR A 66 8.35 -7.05 5.34
C THR A 66 9.24 -6.79 4.13
N ASP A 67 10.13 -7.74 3.84
CA ASP A 67 10.94 -7.78 2.64
C ASP A 67 10.11 -7.89 1.36
N ASP A 68 8.89 -8.43 1.39
CA ASP A 68 7.98 -8.44 0.22
C ASP A 68 7.76 -7.03 -0.34
N THR A 69 7.37 -6.08 0.52
CA THR A 69 7.23 -4.67 0.13
C THR A 69 8.57 -4.04 -0.24
N GLN A 70 9.67 -4.38 0.46
CA GLN A 70 11.00 -3.85 0.14
C GLN A 70 11.43 -4.25 -1.27
N LEU A 71 11.29 -5.53 -1.63
CA LEU A 71 11.64 -6.07 -2.93
C LEU A 71 10.76 -5.51 -4.04
N MET A 72 9.45 -5.37 -3.81
CA MET A 72 8.55 -4.70 -4.75
C MET A 72 9.03 -3.27 -5.06
N LEU A 73 9.39 -2.49 -4.04
CA LEU A 73 9.84 -1.10 -4.22
C LEU A 73 11.20 -1.01 -4.92
N VAL A 74 12.12 -1.93 -4.61
CA VAL A 74 13.43 -2.03 -5.29
C VAL A 74 13.24 -2.35 -6.77
N LEU A 75 12.41 -3.35 -7.09
CA LEU A 75 12.11 -3.73 -8.47
C LEU A 75 11.45 -2.56 -9.24
N ALA A 76 10.44 -1.92 -8.64
CA ALA A 76 9.79 -0.76 -9.25
C ALA A 76 10.79 0.38 -9.55
N ARG A 77 11.73 0.62 -8.63
CA ARG A 77 12.78 1.62 -8.81
C ARG A 77 13.75 1.25 -9.93
N ALA A 78 14.14 -0.02 -10.05
CA ALA A 78 15.01 -0.50 -11.11
C ALA A 78 14.36 -0.33 -12.50
N LEU A 79 13.08 -0.73 -12.63
CA LEU A 79 12.30 -0.56 -13.86
C LEU A 79 12.19 0.90 -14.30
N LEU A 80 11.95 1.81 -13.35
CA LEU A 80 11.89 3.25 -13.64
C LEU A 80 13.24 3.86 -14.05
N ARG A 81 14.36 3.23 -13.69
CA ARG A 81 15.72 3.68 -14.03
C ARG A 81 16.28 3.05 -15.30
N GLY A 82 15.52 2.17 -15.96
CA GLY A 82 15.90 1.59 -17.25
C GLY A 82 16.59 0.22 -17.20
N ALA A 83 16.56 -0.46 -16.05
CA ALA A 83 17.20 -1.75 -15.77
C ALA A 83 18.73 -1.78 -15.92
#